data_AF-A0A7X9U6N4-F1
#
_entry.id   AF-A0A7X9U6N4-F1
#
_cell.length_a   1.000
_cell.length_b   1.000
_cell.length_c   1.000
_cell.angle_alpha   90.00
_cell.angle_beta   90.00
_cell.angle_gamma   90.00
#
_symmetry.space_group_name_H-M   'P 1'
#
loop_
_entity.id
_entity.type
_entity.pdbx_description
1 polymer ?
#
loop_
_entity_poly.entity_id
_entity_poly.type
_entity_poly.pdbx_seq_one_letter_code
_entity_poly.pdbx_strand_id
1 'polypeptide(L)'
;MADHNSLISVKLNQQVSCLDSLHTLLNDELTAIASRRGAGLKEIAQQKMSFLTKLSTLDKELSKLIASNDSQNPEISELISQVKTQLAQCQKQNNVNAHAARQAQLSVKQLKEILIGAPTSMTYDQAGKSVNTESKLVRNLKA
;
A
#
# COMPACT_ATOMS: atom_id res chain seq x y z
N MET A 1 36.37 -9.29 -17.96
CA MET A 1 35.18 -10.15 -17.75
C MET A 1 34.82 -10.26 -16.26
N ALA A 2 35.78 -10.39 -15.34
CA ALA A 2 35.50 -10.41 -13.89
C ALA A 2 34.87 -9.11 -13.35
N ASP A 3 35.27 -7.95 -13.89
CA ASP A 3 34.79 -6.63 -13.42
C ASP A 3 33.30 -6.39 -13.71
N HIS A 4 32.80 -6.96 -14.81
CA HIS A 4 31.41 -6.77 -15.25
C HIS A 4 30.43 -7.57 -14.38
N ASN A 5 30.79 -8.82 -14.06
CA ASN A 5 30.02 -9.65 -13.12
C ASN A 5 30.01 -9.05 -11.72
N SER A 6 31.15 -8.53 -11.26
CA SER A 6 31.24 -7.82 -9.97
C SER A 6 30.31 -6.61 -9.92
N LEU A 7 30.29 -5.79 -10.99
CA LEU A 7 29.40 -4.64 -11.07
C LEU A 7 27.92 -5.03 -11.06
N ILE A 8 27.53 -6.09 -11.78
CA ILE A 8 26.16 -6.63 -11.76
C ILE A 8 25.79 -7.08 -10.35
N SER A 9 26.66 -7.83 -9.67
CA SER A 9 26.41 -8.29 -8.30
C SER A 9 26.25 -7.12 -7.33
N VAL A 10 27.07 -6.07 -7.43
CA VAL A 10 26.92 -4.86 -6.60
C VAL A 10 25.57 -4.19 -6.84
N LYS A 11 25.13 -4.08 -8.10
CA LYS A 11 23.84 -3.45 -8.45
C LYS A 11 22.64 -4.28 -7.99
N LEU A 12 22.71 -5.62 -8.08
CA LEU A 12 21.69 -6.50 -7.54
C LEU A 12 21.59 -6.40 -6.00
N ASN A 13 22.73 -6.33 -5.30
CA ASN A 13 22.73 -6.11 -3.84
C ASN A 13 22.13 -4.75 -3.45
N GLN A 14 22.33 -3.71 -4.27
CA GLN A 14 21.66 -2.42 -4.08
C GLN A 14 20.15 -2.53 -4.25
N GLN A 15 19.66 -3.35 -5.20
CA GLN A 15 18.23 -3.61 -5.34
C GLN A 15 17.67 -4.37 -4.15
N VAL A 16 18.34 -5.43 -3.68
CA VAL A 16 17.97 -6.19 -2.47
C VAL A 16 17.79 -5.25 -1.29
N SER A 17 18.79 -4.42 -1.00
CA SER A 17 18.74 -3.44 0.10
C SER A 17 17.59 -2.42 -0.05
N CYS A 18 17.32 -2.01 -1.29
CA CYS A 18 16.22 -1.12 -1.62
C CYS A 18 14.85 -1.78 -1.39
N LEU A 19 14.71 -3.07 -1.74
CA LEU A 19 13.49 -3.84 -1.55
C LEU A 19 13.23 -4.14 -0.07
N ASP A 20 14.26 -4.44 0.73
CA ASP A 20 14.09 -4.64 2.18
C ASP A 20 13.64 -3.34 2.87
N SER A 21 14.22 -2.21 2.47
CA SER A 21 13.80 -0.89 2.97
C SER A 21 12.36 -0.58 2.55
N LEU A 22 12.00 -0.87 1.30
CA LEU A 22 10.64 -0.69 0.80
C LEU A 22 9.65 -1.59 1.53
N HIS A 23 10.01 -2.85 1.81
CA HIS A 23 9.14 -3.76 2.56
C HIS A 23 8.88 -3.23 3.98
N THR A 24 9.92 -2.75 4.66
CA THR A 24 9.79 -2.13 5.99
C THR A 24 8.83 -0.95 5.93
N LEU A 25 9.01 -0.05 4.94
CA LEU A 25 8.12 1.09 4.73
C LEU A 25 6.65 0.66 4.46
N LEU A 26 6.43 -0.43 3.73
CA LEU A 26 5.09 -0.96 3.50
C LEU A 26 4.46 -1.53 4.78
N ASN A 27 5.24 -2.08 5.72
CA ASN A 27 4.71 -2.51 7.02
C ASN A 27 4.35 -1.30 7.90
N ASP A 28 5.13 -0.23 7.84
CA ASP A 28 4.83 1.04 8.52
C ASP A 28 3.56 1.68 7.93
N GLU A 29 3.41 1.64 6.60
CA GLU A 29 2.19 2.08 5.90
C GLU A 29 0.95 1.33 6.42
N LEU A 30 1.02 0.01 6.54
CA LEU A 30 -0.08 -0.80 7.07
C LEU A 30 -0.43 -0.38 8.50
N THR A 31 0.58 -0.19 9.36
CA THR A 31 0.41 0.21 10.75
C THR A 31 -0.23 1.59 10.87
N ALA A 32 0.18 2.54 10.03
CA ALA A 32 -0.39 3.88 9.97
C ALA A 32 -1.85 3.86 9.50
N ILE A 33 -2.17 3.09 8.45
CA ILE A 33 -3.54 2.87 7.96
C ILE A 33 -4.41 2.26 9.08
N ALA A 34 -3.95 1.19 9.71
CA ALA A 34 -4.68 0.49 10.75
C ALA A 34 -4.93 1.38 11.98
N SER A 35 -3.95 2.22 12.33
CA SER A 35 -4.08 3.19 13.42
C SER A 35 -4.98 4.39 13.09
N ARG A 36 -5.52 4.49 11.85
CA ARG A 36 -6.27 5.65 11.34
C ARG A 36 -5.51 6.98 11.50
N ARG A 37 -4.18 6.93 11.52
CA ARG A 37 -3.31 8.10 11.63
C ARG A 37 -2.98 8.60 10.23
N GLY A 38 -3.72 9.63 9.80
CA GLY A 38 -3.46 10.29 8.52
C GLY A 38 -2.12 11.04 8.48
N ALA A 39 -1.69 11.57 9.63
CA ALA A 39 -0.37 12.16 9.80
C ALA A 39 0.70 11.05 9.74
N GLY A 40 1.64 11.13 8.80
CA GLY A 40 2.62 10.08 8.50
C GLY A 40 2.39 9.39 7.15
N LEU A 41 1.14 9.27 6.68
CA LEU A 41 0.86 8.60 5.39
C LEU A 41 1.39 9.38 4.20
N LYS A 42 1.43 10.72 4.30
CA LYS A 42 1.98 11.57 3.24
C LYS A 42 3.48 11.37 3.10
N GLU A 43 4.21 11.36 4.22
CA GLU A 43 5.65 11.12 4.25
C GLU A 43 5.97 9.71 3.73
N ILE A 44 5.23 8.69 4.18
CA ILE A 44 5.36 7.31 3.71
C ILE A 44 5.14 7.21 2.19
N ALA A 45 4.11 7.89 1.66
CA ALA A 45 3.85 7.91 0.21
C ALA A 45 5.00 8.56 -0.59
N GLN A 46 5.57 9.64 -0.07
CA GLN A 46 6.73 10.30 -0.70
C GLN A 46 7.97 9.41 -0.68
N GLN A 47 8.27 8.76 0.44
CA GLN A 47 9.39 7.81 0.56
C GLN A 47 9.21 6.63 -0.39
N LYS A 48 8.00 6.07 -0.48
CA LYS A 48 7.65 4.98 -1.40
C LYS A 48 7.92 5.37 -2.85
N MET A 49 7.55 6.58 -3.26
CA MET A 49 7.84 7.10 -4.60
C MET A 49 9.34 7.22 -4.88
N SER A 50 10.13 7.65 -3.88
CA SER A 50 11.58 7.73 -3.98
C SER A 50 12.21 6.34 -4.19
N PHE A 51 11.80 5.35 -3.40
CA PHE A 51 12.26 3.96 -3.56
C PHE A 51 11.88 3.36 -4.92
N LEU A 52 10.64 3.57 -5.39
CA LEU A 52 10.21 3.07 -6.70
C LEU A 52 11.00 3.70 -7.85
N THR A 53 11.30 5.00 -7.75
CA THR A 53 12.15 5.69 -8.75
C THR A 53 13.56 5.13 -8.74
N LYS A 54 14.14 4.93 -7.55
CA LYS A 54 15.47 4.31 -7.40
C LYS A 54 15.50 2.89 -7.99
N LEU A 55 14.49 2.09 -7.70
CA LEU A 55 14.37 0.71 -8.21
C LEU A 55 14.27 0.71 -9.74
N SER A 56 13.45 1.57 -10.33
CA SER A 56 13.33 1.71 -11.79
C SER A 56 14.65 2.10 -12.47
N THR A 57 15.43 2.99 -11.85
CA THR A 57 16.76 3.35 -12.35
C THR A 57 17.72 2.17 -12.29
N LEU A 58 17.76 1.45 -11.16
CA LEU A 58 18.60 0.25 -11.00
C LEU A 58 18.22 -0.84 -12.01
N ASP A 59 16.93 -1.07 -12.25
CA ASP A 59 16.45 -2.05 -13.23
C ASP A 59 16.92 -1.70 -14.65
N LYS A 60 16.87 -0.42 -15.04
CA LYS A 60 17.34 0.03 -16.35
C LYS A 60 18.85 -0.14 -16.51
N GLU A 61 19.62 0.17 -15.46
CA GLU A 61 21.07 -0.03 -15.45
C GLU A 61 21.42 -1.52 -15.55
N LEU A 62 20.79 -2.36 -14.74
CA LEU A 62 20.99 -3.82 -14.76
C LEU A 62 20.59 -4.44 -16.09
N SER A 63 19.49 -4.01 -16.70
CA SER A 63 19.06 -4.51 -18.01
C SER A 63 20.13 -4.27 -19.08
N LYS A 64 20.81 -3.12 -19.06
CA LYS A 64 21.91 -2.81 -19.99
C LYS A 64 23.16 -3.66 -19.70
N LEU A 65 23.51 -3.79 -18.42
CA LEU A 65 24.68 -4.56 -18.00
C LEU A 65 24.51 -6.06 -18.32
N ILE A 66 23.36 -6.64 -18.00
CA ILE A 66 23.07 -8.06 -18.28
C ILE A 66 23.04 -8.33 -19.79
N ALA A 67 22.43 -7.45 -20.59
CA ALA A 67 22.41 -7.60 -22.05
C ALA A 67 23.80 -7.55 -22.70
N SER A 68 24.77 -6.91 -22.03
CA SER A 68 26.17 -6.84 -22.49
C SER A 68 27.04 -7.94 -21.90
N ASN A 69 26.45 -8.89 -21.14
CA ASN A 69 27.15 -9.97 -20.47
C ASN A 69 26.77 -11.33 -21.07
N ASP A 70 27.68 -11.92 -21.86
CA ASP A 70 27.48 -13.27 -22.40
C ASP A 70 27.83 -14.38 -21.39
N SER A 71 28.31 -14.01 -20.20
CA SER A 71 28.80 -14.94 -19.18
C SER A 71 27.66 -15.40 -18.26
N GLN A 72 27.33 -16.69 -18.28
CA GLN A 72 26.39 -17.28 -17.32
C GLN A 72 27.09 -17.51 -15.98
N ASN A 73 26.88 -16.61 -15.01
CA ASN A 73 27.38 -16.76 -13.64
C ASN A 73 26.25 -17.27 -12.71
N PRO A 74 26.42 -18.42 -12.03
CA PRO A 74 25.42 -18.96 -11.11
C PRO A 74 25.10 -18.02 -9.95
N GLU A 75 26.08 -17.30 -9.39
CA GLU A 75 25.86 -16.37 -8.26
C GLU A 75 24.93 -15.20 -8.66
N ILE A 76 25.09 -14.68 -9.88
CA ILE A 76 24.23 -13.62 -10.42
C ILE A 76 22.81 -14.15 -10.60
N SER A 77 22.65 -15.39 -11.05
CA SER A 77 21.34 -16.03 -11.18
C SER A 77 20.62 -16.17 -9.83
N GLU A 78 21.35 -16.57 -8.78
CA GLU A 78 20.82 -16.64 -7.41
C GLU A 78 20.38 -15.26 -6.90
N LEU A 79 21.20 -14.22 -7.09
CA LEU A 79 20.86 -12.84 -6.73
C LEU A 79 19.62 -12.34 -7.48
N ILE A 80 19.49 -12.64 -8.78
CA ILE A 80 18.28 -12.30 -9.56
C ILE A 80 17.05 -13.01 -8.99
N SER A 81 17.19 -14.28 -8.62
CA SER A 81 16.11 -15.05 -8.00
C SER A 81 15.67 -14.42 -6.67
N GLN A 82 16.63 -14.05 -5.82
CA GLN A 82 16.39 -13.37 -4.55
C GLN A 82 15.62 -12.05 -4.75
N VAL A 83 16.08 -11.20 -5.68
CA VAL A 83 15.42 -9.93 -6.01
C VAL A 83 13.97 -10.16 -6.46
N LYS A 84 13.72 -11.16 -7.31
CA LYS A 84 12.35 -11.51 -7.75
C LYS A 84 11.46 -11.94 -6.60
N THR A 85 11.98 -12.76 -5.68
CA THR A 85 11.24 -13.19 -4.48
C THR A 85 10.89 -12.00 -3.58
N GLN A 86 11.85 -11.12 -3.29
CA GLN A 86 11.60 -9.91 -2.49
C GLN A 86 10.61 -8.95 -3.16
N LEU A 87 10.69 -8.80 -4.49
CA LEU A 87 9.74 -8.01 -5.27
C LEU A 87 8.31 -8.56 -5.12
N ALA A 88 8.15 -9.88 -5.24
CA ALA A 88 6.85 -10.54 -5.05
C ALA A 88 6.30 -10.33 -3.63
N GLN A 89 7.17 -10.37 -2.61
CA GLN A 89 6.79 -10.06 -1.22
C GLN A 89 6.32 -8.60 -1.08
N CYS A 90 7.06 -7.64 -1.62
CA CYS A 90 6.68 -6.23 -1.63
C CYS A 90 5.33 -6.01 -2.34
N GLN A 91 5.10 -6.66 -3.48
CA GLN A 91 3.84 -6.59 -4.21
C GLN A 91 2.67 -7.15 -3.38
N LYS A 92 2.87 -8.30 -2.73
CA LYS A 92 1.88 -8.89 -1.83
C LYS A 92 1.53 -7.93 -0.69
N GLN A 93 2.54 -7.36 -0.02
CA GLN A 93 2.32 -6.41 1.07
C GLN A 93 1.60 -5.15 0.60
N ASN A 94 1.98 -4.61 -0.57
CA ASN A 94 1.31 -3.45 -1.16
C ASN A 94 -0.19 -3.71 -1.44
N ASN A 95 -0.53 -4.92 -1.89
CA ASN A 95 -1.94 -5.32 -2.08
C ASN A 95 -2.71 -5.38 -0.75
N VAL A 96 -2.08 -5.88 0.32
CA VAL A 96 -2.65 -5.86 1.68
C VAL A 96 -2.92 -4.42 2.12
N ASN A 97 -1.95 -3.52 1.94
CA ASN A 97 -2.09 -2.11 2.29
C ASN A 97 -3.23 -1.43 1.51
N ALA A 98 -3.34 -1.71 0.21
CA ALA A 98 -4.42 -1.18 -0.63
C ALA A 98 -5.81 -1.69 -0.19
N HIS A 99 -5.90 -2.95 0.27
CA HIS A 99 -7.13 -3.47 0.85
C HIS A 99 -7.46 -2.77 2.18
N ALA A 100 -6.48 -2.65 3.08
CA ALA A 100 -6.66 -1.99 4.38
C ALA A 100 -7.08 -0.52 4.22
N ALA A 101 -6.46 0.21 3.29
CA ALA A 101 -6.80 1.60 2.98
C ALA A 101 -8.26 1.74 2.50
N ARG A 102 -8.69 0.87 1.58
CA ARG A 102 -10.09 0.84 1.10
C ARG A 102 -11.07 0.55 2.22
N GLN A 103 -10.76 -0.42 3.08
CA GLN A 103 -11.60 -0.75 4.22
C GLN A 103 -11.73 0.43 5.19
N ALA A 104 -10.61 1.09 5.51
CA ALA A 104 -10.60 2.28 6.37
C ALA A 104 -11.47 3.41 5.78
N GLN A 105 -11.37 3.64 4.46
CA GLN A 105 -12.18 4.64 3.76
C GLN A 105 -13.68 4.32 3.83
N LEU A 106 -14.08 3.07 3.60
CA LEU A 106 -15.48 2.64 3.69
C LEU A 106 -16.04 2.85 5.11
N SER A 107 -15.29 2.47 6.14
CA SER A 107 -15.73 2.70 7.53
C SER A 107 -15.90 4.18 7.86
N VAL A 108 -14.98 5.04 7.39
CA VAL A 108 -15.11 6.50 7.59
C VAL A 108 -16.34 7.05 6.86
N LYS A 109 -16.62 6.56 5.63
CA LYS A 109 -17.81 6.95 4.87
C LYS A 109 -19.09 6.54 5.61
N GLN A 110 -19.18 5.30 6.09
CA GLN A 110 -20.33 4.82 6.88
C GLN A 110 -20.52 5.64 8.14
N LEU A 111 -19.44 5.94 8.88
CA LEU A 111 -19.50 6.79 10.06
C LEU A 111 -20.01 8.20 9.74
N LYS A 112 -19.56 8.78 8.62
CA LYS A 112 -20.05 10.07 8.13
C LYS A 112 -21.54 10.02 7.79
N GLU A 113 -22.00 8.96 7.12
CA GLU A 113 -23.42 8.75 6.82
C GLU A 113 -24.26 8.61 8.11
N ILE A 114 -23.75 7.95 9.14
CA ILE A 114 -24.43 7.85 10.44
C ILE A 114 -24.48 9.21 11.16
N LEU A 115 -23.37 9.93 11.21
CA LEU A 115 -23.26 11.20 11.96
C LEU A 115 -23.94 12.38 11.26
N ILE A 116 -23.88 12.44 9.93
CA ILE A 116 -24.33 13.60 9.14
C ILE A 116 -25.57 13.26 8.30
N GLY A 117 -25.71 12.01 7.88
CA GLY A 117 -26.84 11.53 7.06
C GLY A 117 -28.06 11.08 7.88
N ALA A 118 -27.93 10.91 9.20
CA ALA A 118 -29.09 10.93 10.07
C ALA A 118 -29.59 12.38 10.15
N PRO A 119 -30.85 12.70 9.81
CA PRO A 119 -31.36 14.05 9.98
C PRO A 119 -31.18 14.45 11.43
N THR A 120 -30.35 15.45 11.69
CA THR A 120 -30.13 16.09 13.01
C THR A 120 -31.36 16.88 13.48
N SER A 121 -32.55 16.49 13.05
CA SER A 121 -33.80 17.09 13.43
C SER A 121 -34.82 15.96 13.49
N MET A 122 -34.93 15.33 14.66
CA MET A 122 -36.20 14.89 15.23
C MET A 122 -36.03 14.59 16.72
N THR A 123 -35.95 15.65 17.51
CA THR A 123 -36.61 15.67 18.82
C THR A 123 -37.22 17.05 18.99
N TYR A 124 -38.36 17.23 18.33
CA TYR A 124 -39.26 18.40 18.34
C TYR A 124 -38.96 19.50 17.31
N ASP A 125 -39.99 19.88 16.55
CA ASP A 125 -40.06 21.22 15.98
C ASP A 125 -40.24 22.26 17.11
N GLN A 126 -40.07 23.55 16.83
CA GLN A 126 -40.28 24.62 17.82
C GLN A 126 -41.72 24.65 18.42
N ALA A 127 -42.63 23.81 17.92
CA ALA A 127 -44.01 23.66 18.36
C ALA A 127 -44.27 22.34 19.14
N GLY A 128 -43.24 21.53 19.42
CA GLY A 128 -43.39 20.34 20.24
C GLY A 128 -44.05 19.14 19.55
N LYS A 129 -44.13 19.07 18.21
CA LYS A 129 -44.65 17.88 17.50
C LYS A 129 -43.54 16.90 17.11
N SER A 130 -43.75 15.63 17.42
CA SER A 130 -42.92 14.52 16.94
C SER A 130 -43.20 14.30 15.46
N VAL A 131 -42.25 14.57 14.58
CA VAL A 131 -42.39 14.18 13.17
C VAL A 131 -41.98 12.72 13.08
N ASN A 132 -42.96 11.86 12.88
CA ASN A 132 -42.75 10.44 12.67
C ASN A 132 -42.12 10.27 11.27
N THR A 133 -40.80 10.18 11.21
CA THR A 133 -40.13 9.72 9.99
C THR A 133 -40.45 8.24 9.86
N GLU A 134 -41.36 7.90 8.94
CA GLU A 134 -41.74 6.53 8.61
C GLU A 134 -40.49 5.68 8.39
N SER A 135 -40.15 4.92 9.43
CA SER A 135 -38.99 4.05 9.45
C SER A 135 -39.30 2.85 8.57
N LYS A 136 -38.77 2.83 7.34
CA LYS A 136 -38.70 1.63 6.50
C LYS A 136 -37.94 0.45 7.17
N LEU A 137 -37.37 0.66 8.35
CA LEU A 137 -36.69 -0.34 9.18
C LEU A 137 -37.63 -1.40 9.81
N VAL A 138 -38.95 -1.19 9.88
CA VAL A 138 -39.85 -2.08 10.66
C VAL A 138 -40.61 -3.10 9.79
N ARG A 139 -40.54 -3.04 8.45
CA ARG A 139 -41.37 -3.91 7.59
C ARG A 139 -40.94 -5.38 7.50
N ASN A 140 -39.83 -5.80 8.11
CA ASN A 140 -39.35 -7.18 8.06
C ASN A 140 -39.43 -7.93 9.40
N LEU A 141 -40.28 -7.49 10.33
CA LEU A 141 -40.42 -8.11 11.66
C LEU A 141 -41.81 -8.71 11.94
N LYS A 142 -42.53 -9.19 10.92
CA LYS A 142 -43.73 -10.00 11.15
C LYS A 142 -43.79 -11.24 10.26
N ALA A 143 -43.66 -12.40 10.93
CA ALA A 143 -44.26 -13.66 10.52
C ALA A 143 -45.79 -13.58 10.56
#